data_AF-A0A101RUM5-F1
#
_entry.id   AF-A0A101RUM5-F1
#
_cell.length_a   1.000
_cell.length_b   1.000
_cell.length_c   1.000
_cell.angle_alpha   90.00
_cell.angle_beta   90.00
_cell.angle_gamma   90.00
#
_symmetry.space_group_name_H-M   'P 1'
#
loop_
_entity.id
_entity.type
_entity.pdbx_description
1 polymer ?
#
loop_
_entity_poly.entity_id
_entity_poly.type
_entity_poly.pdbx_seq_one_letter_code
_entity_poly.pdbx_strand_id
1 'polypeptide(L)'
;MGRRTAWWRGIWRRTAWWRVAVVGAVLGAVAGVPGAPALAASPSPSASSSPSSATAPSYVFAAGAPSVKGTVSTGDAELLEPGRTYRSSLPSEGKVYYRLDLDSTSSVYVAATAVPPSDTPVTATEGVRVTVQDADGRFCSAPDTATIGAGRSPRPLTAWGARTLPSKRSLCRGAGTYYVAVERVLRTESVPGDWDLELAPVREPRLRQTGSTTGEAPESWDSATPSPPGGGAVPVRGGGGFGSATALEQGVWRDDVRPGQTLFYEVPVGWGQQVYATAEISSPEAGAGGVSGKGLVPGAVNLALYNPVRGLVDDTSISYSGSQRSGALPAVPPVGYDNRYAVSGRVSGMRFAGAYFLVVHLAARVGEEFGDGPLGLTLRVRVKGEPEGGPGYAGESEPAGLFQAGLGSSSGDGAAPGDESGGVSGSGHGSVGMKVAAFGGIGAGTLVLGVLGVWVVVGRRRAAGV
;
A
#
# COMPACT_ATOMS: atom_id res chain seq x y z
N MET A 1 -8.49 49.99 -25.14
CA MET A 1 -7.09 50.21 -24.72
C MET A 1 -6.89 49.46 -23.41
N GLY A 2 -6.42 48.20 -23.42
CA GLY A 2 -5.00 47.81 -23.27
C GLY A 2 -4.62 47.83 -21.77
N ARG A 3 -4.23 46.77 -21.07
CA ARG A 3 -3.52 45.54 -21.43
C ARG A 3 -3.87 44.40 -20.45
N ARG A 4 -3.97 43.17 -20.96
CA ARG A 4 -3.94 41.90 -20.20
C ARG A 4 -2.50 41.38 -20.21
N THR A 5 -2.01 40.85 -19.09
CA THR A 5 -0.82 39.99 -19.05
C THR A 5 -1.15 38.72 -18.29
N ALA A 6 -1.40 37.65 -19.05
CA ALA A 6 -1.42 36.28 -18.55
C ALA A 6 -0.01 35.70 -18.70
N TRP A 7 0.47 35.02 -17.66
CA TRP A 7 1.72 34.27 -17.71
C TRP A 7 1.38 32.78 -17.60
N TRP A 8 1.44 32.10 -18.73
CA TRP A 8 1.47 30.64 -18.83
C TRP A 8 2.94 30.20 -18.88
N ARG A 9 3.36 29.27 -18.02
CA ARG A 9 4.58 28.49 -18.24
C ARG A 9 4.19 27.05 -18.49
N GLY A 10 4.26 26.68 -19.77
CA GLY A 10 4.06 25.33 -20.26
C GLY A 10 5.23 24.41 -19.93
N ILE A 11 4.87 23.19 -19.57
CA ILE A 11 5.75 22.04 -19.40
C ILE A 11 6.25 21.61 -20.79
N TRP A 12 7.56 21.73 -21.02
CA TRP A 12 8.20 21.31 -22.25
C TRP A 12 8.66 19.85 -22.14
N ARG A 13 7.94 18.96 -22.81
CA ARG A 13 8.45 17.65 -23.25
C ARG A 13 9.47 17.88 -24.36
N ARG A 14 10.68 17.33 -24.23
CA ARG A 14 11.66 17.24 -25.32
C ARG A 14 11.78 15.80 -25.80
N THR A 15 11.28 15.59 -27.00
CA THR A 15 11.57 14.47 -27.92
C THR A 15 12.82 14.77 -28.76
N ALA A 16 13.34 13.74 -29.42
CA ALA A 16 14.33 13.71 -30.52
C ALA A 16 15.83 13.70 -30.13
N TRP A 17 16.77 12.96 -30.75
CA TRP A 17 16.79 12.07 -31.94
C TRP A 17 18.07 11.19 -31.94
N TRP A 18 18.03 10.15 -32.78
CA TRP A 18 19.09 9.30 -33.39
C TRP A 18 20.57 9.53 -33.07
N ARG A 19 21.29 8.40 -32.82
CA ARG A 19 22.53 8.05 -33.55
C ARG A 19 22.63 6.53 -33.77
N VAL A 20 22.81 6.18 -35.03
CA VAL A 20 23.26 4.89 -35.56
C VAL A 20 24.73 4.68 -35.17
N ALA A 21 25.08 3.50 -34.68
CA ALA A 21 26.46 3.01 -34.67
C ALA A 21 26.45 1.51 -35.02
N VAL A 22 27.07 1.22 -36.16
CA VAL A 22 27.42 -0.12 -36.67
C VAL A 22 28.85 -0.44 -36.21
N VAL A 23 29.23 -1.73 -36.27
CA VAL A 23 30.56 -2.37 -36.14
C VAL A 23 30.67 -3.15 -34.81
N GLY A 24 31.05 -4.43 -34.78
CA GLY A 24 31.48 -5.38 -35.81
C GLY A 24 31.72 -6.73 -35.14
N ALA A 25 31.36 -7.83 -35.82
CA ALA A 25 31.54 -9.19 -35.35
C ALA A 25 33.02 -9.60 -35.42
N VAL A 26 33.53 -10.24 -34.37
CA VAL A 26 34.79 -10.99 -34.41
C VAL A 26 34.49 -12.43 -33.99
N LEU A 27 34.51 -13.30 -34.98
CA LEU A 27 34.53 -14.76 -34.86
C LEU A 27 35.97 -15.19 -34.56
N GLY A 28 36.18 -15.88 -33.45
CA GLY A 28 37.43 -16.57 -33.12
C GLY A 28 37.14 -18.04 -32.85
N ALA A 29 37.44 -18.89 -33.82
CA ALA A 29 37.39 -20.34 -33.71
C ALA A 29 38.69 -20.86 -33.07
N VAL A 30 38.58 -21.78 -32.10
CA VAL A 30 39.68 -22.69 -31.73
C VAL A 30 39.08 -24.08 -31.52
N ALA A 31 39.62 -25.05 -32.24
CA ALA A 31 39.22 -26.45 -32.27
C ALA A 31 40.16 -27.31 -31.40
N GLY A 32 39.59 -28.31 -30.72
CA GLY A 32 40.13 -29.66 -30.46
C GLY A 32 41.43 -29.83 -29.63
N VAL A 33 41.72 -30.90 -28.90
CA VAL A 33 41.12 -32.23 -28.61
C VAL A 33 41.78 -32.72 -27.27
N PRO A 34 41.79 -34.01 -26.85
CA PRO A 34 41.20 -34.52 -25.60
C PRO A 34 42.22 -34.95 -24.51
N GLY A 35 41.74 -35.38 -23.34
CA GLY A 35 42.55 -36.20 -22.44
C GLY A 35 42.06 -36.22 -21.00
N ALA A 36 41.26 -37.23 -20.64
CA ALA A 36 41.05 -37.63 -19.25
C ALA A 36 42.28 -38.40 -18.73
N PRO A 37 42.52 -38.38 -17.42
CA PRO A 37 42.43 -39.65 -16.71
C PRO A 37 41.63 -39.56 -15.41
N ALA A 38 40.90 -40.64 -15.16
CA ALA A 38 40.24 -40.93 -13.90
C ALA A 38 41.27 -41.23 -12.81
N LEU A 39 41.11 -40.62 -11.64
CA LEU A 39 41.68 -41.09 -10.39
C LEU A 39 40.58 -41.11 -9.33
N ALA A 40 40.31 -42.33 -8.85
CA ALA A 40 39.48 -42.61 -7.70
C ALA A 40 40.19 -42.18 -6.41
N ALA A 41 39.47 -41.49 -5.53
CA ALA A 41 39.86 -41.32 -4.13
C ALA A 41 38.61 -41.41 -3.22
N SER A 42 38.81 -42.18 -2.15
CA SER A 42 37.94 -42.74 -1.11
C SER A 42 36.84 -41.85 -0.48
N PRO A 43 35.84 -42.46 0.19
CA PRO A 43 34.67 -41.77 0.73
C PRO A 43 34.99 -41.04 2.05
N SER A 44 34.69 -39.74 2.09
CA SER A 44 34.65 -38.94 3.32
C SER A 44 33.19 -38.83 3.81
N PRO A 45 32.97 -38.74 5.13
CA PRO A 45 31.66 -38.93 5.74
C PRO A 45 30.67 -37.82 5.35
N SER A 46 29.43 -38.24 5.14
CA SER A 46 28.27 -37.42 4.83
C SER A 46 28.18 -36.20 5.75
N ALA A 47 28.59 -35.04 5.22
CA ALA A 47 28.17 -33.76 5.75
C ALA A 47 26.68 -33.63 5.41
N SER A 48 25.86 -33.66 6.46
CA SER A 48 24.45 -33.32 6.41
C SER A 48 24.28 -32.03 5.61
N SER A 49 23.70 -32.14 4.43
CA SER A 49 23.21 -31.01 3.66
C SER A 49 22.07 -30.40 4.46
N SER A 50 22.39 -29.41 5.30
CA SER A 50 21.43 -28.40 5.72
C SER A 50 20.72 -27.91 4.45
N PRO A 51 19.39 -27.82 4.42
CA PRO A 51 18.70 -27.30 3.25
C PRO A 51 19.28 -25.92 2.96
N SER A 52 19.88 -25.77 1.78
CA SER A 52 20.21 -24.47 1.21
C SER A 52 18.98 -23.61 1.39
N SER A 53 19.16 -22.48 2.09
CA SER A 53 18.14 -21.49 2.35
C SER A 53 17.30 -21.30 1.09
N ALA A 54 16.12 -21.89 1.06
CA ALA A 54 15.14 -21.58 0.03
C ALA A 54 14.96 -20.07 0.12
N THR A 55 15.40 -19.35 -0.91
CA THR A 55 15.20 -17.90 -1.02
C THR A 55 13.74 -17.64 -0.70
N ALA A 56 13.49 -17.04 0.47
CA ALA A 56 12.14 -16.78 0.92
C ALA A 56 11.43 -15.99 -0.20
N PRO A 57 10.16 -16.30 -0.50
CA PRO A 57 9.45 -15.68 -1.62
C PRO A 57 9.50 -14.16 -1.48
N SER A 58 9.84 -13.46 -2.56
CA SER A 58 9.97 -11.99 -2.62
C SER A 58 8.67 -11.26 -2.29
N TYR A 59 7.54 -11.98 -2.34
CA TYR A 59 6.21 -11.54 -1.96
C TYR A 59 5.42 -12.67 -1.28
N VAL A 60 4.76 -12.36 -0.17
CA VAL A 60 3.84 -13.27 0.51
C VAL A 60 2.42 -12.98 0.03
N PHE A 61 1.93 -13.84 -0.86
CA PHE A 61 0.55 -13.81 -1.33
C PHE A 61 -0.45 -14.04 -0.20
N ALA A 62 -1.65 -13.50 -0.37
CA ALA A 62 -2.76 -13.77 0.54
C ALA A 62 -2.95 -15.28 0.76
N ALA A 63 -3.09 -15.65 2.03
CA ALA A 63 -3.31 -17.03 2.45
C ALA A 63 -4.66 -17.54 1.91
N GLY A 64 -4.67 -18.76 1.37
CA GLY A 64 -5.90 -19.37 0.85
C GLY A 64 -6.46 -18.73 -0.43
N ALA A 65 -5.75 -17.78 -1.05
CA ALA A 65 -6.18 -17.18 -2.31
C ALA A 65 -6.24 -18.25 -3.41
N PRO A 66 -7.42 -18.51 -4.03
CA PRO A 66 -7.54 -19.45 -5.14
C PRO A 66 -6.75 -18.98 -6.36
N SER A 67 -6.37 -19.94 -7.22
CA SER A 67 -5.86 -19.64 -8.55
C SER A 67 -7.00 -19.33 -9.52
N VAL A 68 -6.80 -18.34 -10.37
CA VAL A 68 -7.68 -17.96 -11.50
C VAL A 68 -6.81 -17.87 -12.75
N LYS A 69 -7.29 -18.32 -13.90
CA LYS A 69 -6.51 -18.28 -15.15
C LYS A 69 -6.78 -16.99 -15.92
N GLY A 70 -5.73 -16.20 -16.13
CA GLY A 70 -5.76 -15.10 -17.09
C GLY A 70 -5.90 -15.62 -18.52
N THR A 71 -6.78 -15.01 -19.32
CA THR A 71 -7.04 -15.43 -20.71
C THR A 71 -6.66 -14.35 -21.70
N VAL A 72 -6.30 -14.72 -22.93
CA VAL A 72 -5.92 -13.77 -23.98
C VAL A 72 -7.11 -13.11 -24.68
N SER A 73 -8.33 -13.58 -24.41
CA SER A 73 -9.57 -13.08 -24.99
C SER A 73 -10.61 -12.87 -23.88
N THR A 74 -11.62 -12.05 -24.14
CA THR A 74 -12.70 -11.80 -23.17
C THR A 74 -13.74 -12.93 -23.11
N GLY A 75 -13.82 -13.78 -24.14
CA GLY A 75 -14.85 -14.83 -24.25
C GLY A 75 -14.74 -15.93 -23.21
N ASP A 76 -13.51 -16.26 -22.81
CA ASP A 76 -13.21 -17.32 -21.84
C ASP A 76 -12.75 -16.78 -20.48
N ALA A 77 -12.87 -15.46 -20.26
CA ALA A 77 -12.34 -14.82 -19.06
C ALA A 77 -13.06 -15.29 -17.79
N GLU A 78 -12.27 -15.76 -16.82
CA GLU A 78 -12.77 -16.24 -15.54
C GLU A 78 -13.25 -15.08 -14.65
N LEU A 79 -14.29 -15.35 -13.83
CA LEU A 79 -14.94 -14.36 -12.98
C LEU A 79 -14.08 -14.02 -11.75
N LEU A 80 -13.95 -12.71 -11.48
CA LEU A 80 -13.43 -12.19 -10.22
C LEU A 80 -14.57 -11.65 -9.36
N GLU A 81 -14.78 -12.28 -8.21
CA GLU A 81 -15.73 -11.81 -7.20
C GLU A 81 -15.09 -10.73 -6.31
N PRO A 82 -15.67 -9.52 -6.21
CA PRO A 82 -15.19 -8.52 -5.26
C PRO A 82 -15.17 -9.05 -3.81
N GLY A 83 -14.16 -8.63 -3.04
CA GLY A 83 -13.96 -9.11 -1.67
C GLY A 83 -13.08 -10.36 -1.55
N ARG A 84 -12.75 -11.02 -2.66
CA ARG A 84 -11.87 -12.20 -2.68
C ARG A 84 -10.57 -11.88 -3.39
N THR A 85 -9.44 -12.27 -2.79
CA THR A 85 -8.12 -12.18 -3.43
C THR A 85 -7.81 -13.44 -4.22
N TYR A 86 -7.19 -13.30 -5.39
CA TYR A 86 -6.84 -14.41 -6.28
C TYR A 86 -5.35 -14.40 -6.63
N ARG A 87 -4.82 -15.58 -6.97
CA ARG A 87 -3.50 -15.77 -7.59
C ARG A 87 -3.67 -16.06 -9.07
N SER A 88 -2.76 -15.55 -9.89
CA SER A 88 -2.71 -15.81 -11.33
C SER A 88 -1.26 -15.66 -11.82
N SER A 89 -1.07 -15.76 -13.13
CA SER A 89 0.19 -15.51 -13.83
C SER A 89 0.01 -14.40 -14.86
N LEU A 90 1.02 -13.55 -15.00
CA LEU A 90 1.09 -12.47 -15.97
C LEU A 90 2.12 -12.84 -17.04
N PRO A 91 1.69 -13.16 -18.27
CA PRO A 91 2.60 -13.57 -19.31
C PRO A 91 3.57 -12.45 -19.72
N SER A 92 4.68 -12.89 -20.31
CA SER A 92 5.67 -12.00 -20.88
C SER A 92 5.16 -11.16 -22.05
N GLU A 93 4.05 -11.49 -22.70
CA GLU A 93 3.49 -10.68 -23.80
C GLU A 93 1.97 -10.65 -23.78
N GLY A 94 1.42 -9.56 -24.31
CA GLY A 94 -0.02 -9.37 -24.44
C GLY A 94 -0.74 -9.04 -23.13
N LYS A 95 -2.07 -8.97 -23.25
CA LYS A 95 -2.99 -8.72 -22.14
C LYS A 95 -3.56 -10.04 -21.67
N VAL A 96 -3.71 -10.18 -20.35
CA VAL A 96 -4.58 -11.17 -19.75
C VAL A 96 -5.85 -10.52 -19.23
N TYR A 97 -6.97 -11.17 -19.46
CA TYR A 97 -8.30 -10.71 -19.16
C TYR A 97 -8.95 -11.57 -18.06
N TYR A 98 -9.70 -10.88 -17.21
CA TYR A 98 -10.57 -11.45 -16.19
C TYR A 98 -11.93 -10.77 -16.26
N ARG A 99 -13.01 -11.50 -15.95
CA ARG A 99 -14.38 -11.01 -16.01
C ARG A 99 -14.82 -10.43 -14.67
N LEU A 100 -15.63 -9.38 -14.72
CA LEU A 100 -16.38 -8.82 -13.61
C LEU A 100 -17.86 -8.77 -13.98
N ASP A 101 -18.74 -9.13 -13.06
CA ASP A 101 -20.18 -8.94 -13.21
C ASP A 101 -20.62 -7.83 -12.24
N LEU A 102 -20.99 -6.68 -12.80
CA LEU A 102 -21.16 -5.44 -12.04
C LEU A 102 -22.60 -4.94 -12.08
N ASP A 103 -23.09 -4.40 -10.96
CA ASP A 103 -24.37 -3.68 -10.88
C ASP A 103 -24.29 -2.28 -11.54
N SER A 104 -25.36 -1.49 -11.46
CA SER A 104 -25.38 -0.11 -11.97
C SER A 104 -25.19 0.96 -10.89
N THR A 105 -24.78 0.58 -9.67
CA THR A 105 -24.81 1.47 -8.50
C THR A 105 -23.50 1.57 -7.74
N SER A 106 -22.69 0.52 -7.74
CA SER A 106 -21.48 0.38 -6.94
C SER A 106 -20.23 0.72 -7.75
N SER A 107 -19.23 1.33 -7.11
CA SER A 107 -17.90 1.42 -7.70
C SER A 107 -17.17 0.08 -7.53
N VAL A 108 -16.29 -0.24 -8.48
CA VAL A 108 -15.36 -1.38 -8.35
C VAL A 108 -13.94 -0.94 -8.62
N TYR A 109 -13.02 -1.50 -7.84
CA TYR A 109 -11.60 -1.27 -7.89
C TYR A 109 -10.90 -2.63 -7.94
N VAL A 110 -10.00 -2.83 -8.89
CA VAL A 110 -9.25 -4.08 -9.00
C VAL A 110 -7.78 -3.76 -8.98
N ALA A 111 -7.14 -4.02 -7.85
CA ALA A 111 -5.69 -3.97 -7.76
C ALA A 111 -5.08 -5.26 -8.30
N ALA A 112 -3.99 -5.11 -9.05
CA ALA A 112 -3.16 -6.21 -9.52
C ALA A 112 -1.72 -5.97 -9.07
N THR A 113 -1.19 -6.87 -8.25
CA THR A 113 0.20 -6.87 -7.78
C THR A 113 0.99 -7.90 -8.58
N ALA A 114 1.78 -7.45 -9.53
CA ALA A 114 2.66 -8.30 -10.32
C ALA A 114 4.01 -8.48 -9.61
N VAL A 115 4.47 -9.71 -9.49
CA VAL A 115 5.65 -10.11 -8.73
C VAL A 115 6.69 -10.67 -9.70
N PRO A 116 7.65 -9.85 -10.19
CA PRO A 116 8.77 -10.36 -10.94
C PRO A 116 9.65 -11.26 -10.06
N PRO A 117 10.26 -12.32 -10.61
CA PRO A 117 11.28 -13.09 -9.90
C PRO A 117 12.44 -12.18 -9.45
N SER A 118 13.02 -12.44 -8.29
CA SER A 118 13.99 -11.56 -7.62
C SER A 118 15.30 -11.36 -8.42
N ASP A 119 15.64 -12.31 -9.27
CA ASP A 119 16.84 -12.35 -10.11
C ASP A 119 16.57 -11.96 -11.57
N THR A 120 15.33 -11.61 -11.92
CA THR A 120 14.98 -11.23 -13.29
C THR A 120 15.58 -9.87 -13.65
N PRO A 121 16.26 -9.73 -14.80
CA PRO A 121 16.72 -8.44 -15.26
C PRO A 121 15.52 -7.54 -15.58
N VAL A 122 15.54 -6.33 -15.03
CA VAL A 122 14.46 -5.34 -15.21
C VAL A 122 15.02 -3.97 -15.60
N THR A 123 14.25 -3.24 -16.40
CA THR A 123 14.57 -1.84 -16.72
C THR A 123 13.77 -0.88 -15.83
N ALA A 124 14.25 0.35 -15.68
CA ALA A 124 13.57 1.35 -14.84
C ALA A 124 12.16 1.72 -15.34
N THR A 125 11.89 1.57 -16.64
CA THR A 125 10.59 1.93 -17.24
C THR A 125 9.63 0.76 -17.29
N GLU A 126 10.14 -0.48 -17.27
CA GLU A 126 9.33 -1.68 -17.27
C GLU A 126 8.34 -1.68 -16.10
N GLY A 127 7.13 -2.15 -16.38
CA GLY A 127 6.05 -2.05 -15.43
C GLY A 127 4.84 -2.91 -15.77
N VAL A 128 3.79 -2.74 -14.98
CA VAL A 128 2.48 -3.36 -15.16
C VAL A 128 1.44 -2.28 -15.38
N ARG A 129 0.53 -2.50 -16.32
CA ARG A 129 -0.65 -1.65 -16.55
C ARG A 129 -1.91 -2.45 -16.23
N VAL A 130 -2.86 -1.78 -15.58
CA VAL A 130 -4.18 -2.33 -15.29
C VAL A 130 -5.25 -1.41 -15.85
N THR A 131 -6.28 -2.00 -16.48
CA THR A 131 -7.45 -1.28 -17.01
C THR A 131 -8.71 -2.05 -16.69
N VAL A 132 -9.80 -1.33 -16.43
CA VAL A 132 -11.17 -1.89 -16.45
C VAL A 132 -11.87 -1.36 -17.70
N GLN A 133 -12.51 -2.27 -18.45
CA GLN A 133 -13.24 -1.97 -19.68
C GLN A 133 -14.63 -2.60 -19.67
N ASP A 134 -15.58 -2.01 -20.39
CA ASP A 134 -16.88 -2.63 -20.64
C ASP A 134 -16.81 -3.73 -21.71
N ALA A 135 -17.97 -4.35 -22.00
CA ALA A 135 -18.07 -5.42 -22.99
C ALA A 135 -17.69 -4.99 -24.42
N ASP A 136 -17.74 -3.70 -24.73
CA ASP A 136 -17.33 -3.15 -26.04
C ASP A 136 -15.85 -2.75 -26.06
N GLY A 137 -15.09 -3.04 -24.98
CA GLY A 137 -13.69 -2.67 -24.85
C GLY A 137 -13.44 -1.19 -24.53
N ARG A 138 -14.46 -0.44 -24.12
CA ARG A 138 -14.28 0.97 -23.73
C ARG A 138 -13.77 1.07 -22.30
N PHE A 139 -12.69 1.83 -22.10
CA PHE A 139 -12.11 2.01 -20.77
C PHE A 139 -13.02 2.80 -19.83
N CYS A 140 -13.17 2.30 -18.61
CA CYS A 140 -14.00 2.93 -17.59
C CYS A 140 -13.30 4.05 -16.84
N SER A 141 -11.97 4.00 -16.76
CA SER A 141 -11.09 5.01 -16.18
C SER A 141 -9.81 5.15 -17.02
N ALA A 142 -9.00 6.17 -16.72
CA ALA A 142 -7.64 6.21 -17.25
C ALA A 142 -6.89 4.92 -16.83
N PRO A 143 -6.07 4.33 -17.71
CA PRO A 143 -5.19 3.22 -17.35
C PRO A 143 -4.21 3.63 -16.26
N ASP A 144 -4.02 2.77 -15.27
CA ASP A 144 -2.97 2.96 -14.27
C ASP A 144 -1.72 2.16 -14.63
N THR A 145 -0.54 2.63 -14.22
CA THR A 145 0.74 1.97 -14.53
C THR A 145 1.73 2.13 -13.39
N ALA A 146 2.23 1.00 -12.89
CA ALA A 146 3.32 0.95 -11.93
C ALA A 146 4.60 0.48 -12.62
N THR A 147 5.73 1.12 -12.32
CA THR A 147 7.04 0.82 -12.94
C THR A 147 8.10 0.49 -11.91
N ILE A 148 9.15 -0.20 -12.34
CA ILE A 148 10.31 -0.56 -11.51
C ILE A 148 11.05 0.69 -11.00
N GLY A 149 11.13 1.76 -11.78
CA GLY A 149 11.77 3.00 -11.35
C GLY A 149 13.30 2.93 -11.20
N ALA A 150 13.87 3.97 -10.61
CA ALA A 150 15.31 4.26 -10.67
C ALA A 150 16.21 3.20 -10.00
N GLY A 151 15.69 2.50 -8.99
CA GLY A 151 16.42 1.45 -8.27
C GLY A 151 16.74 0.22 -9.11
N ARG A 152 16.06 0.02 -10.27
CA ARG A 152 16.27 -1.11 -11.20
C ARG A 152 16.35 -2.47 -10.49
N SER A 153 15.50 -2.64 -9.49
CA SER A 153 15.46 -3.80 -8.63
C SER A 153 14.08 -4.45 -8.77
N PRO A 154 14.01 -5.75 -9.12
CA PRO A 154 12.75 -6.48 -9.15
C PRO A 154 12.04 -6.37 -7.80
N ARG A 155 10.77 -5.98 -7.84
CA ARG A 155 9.90 -5.88 -6.66
C ARG A 155 8.45 -6.05 -7.06
N PRO A 156 7.55 -6.34 -6.10
CA PRO A 156 6.11 -6.30 -6.36
C PRO A 156 5.69 -4.92 -6.90
N LEU A 157 4.99 -4.93 -8.04
CA LEU A 157 4.45 -3.73 -8.70
C LEU A 157 2.93 -3.78 -8.62
N THR A 158 2.32 -2.78 -7.98
CA THR A 158 0.86 -2.73 -7.84
C THR A 158 0.28 -1.58 -8.63
N ALA A 159 -0.61 -1.90 -9.56
CA ALA A 159 -1.45 -0.95 -10.28
C ALA A 159 -2.92 -1.36 -10.14
N TRP A 160 -3.84 -0.47 -10.52
CA TRP A 160 -5.26 -0.73 -10.34
C TRP A 160 -6.12 -0.24 -11.51
N GLY A 161 -7.24 -0.92 -11.74
CA GLY A 161 -8.28 -0.49 -12.65
C GLY A 161 -9.55 -0.16 -11.89
N ALA A 162 -10.34 0.79 -12.38
CA ALA A 162 -11.52 1.26 -11.67
C ALA A 162 -12.74 1.49 -12.57
N ARG A 163 -13.91 1.18 -12.03
CA ARG A 163 -15.19 1.75 -12.45
C ARG A 163 -15.76 2.52 -11.27
N THR A 164 -15.61 3.84 -11.26
CA THR A 164 -16.11 4.70 -10.18
C THR A 164 -17.50 5.23 -10.49
N LEU A 165 -18.41 5.16 -9.53
CA LEU A 165 -19.75 5.77 -9.59
C LEU A 165 -19.97 6.77 -8.43
N PRO A 166 -20.74 7.86 -8.65
CA PRO A 166 -21.20 8.34 -9.95
C PRO A 166 -20.01 8.87 -10.79
N SER A 167 -20.08 8.72 -12.11
CA SER A 167 -19.10 9.31 -13.03
C SER A 167 -19.76 10.25 -14.01
N LYS A 168 -19.30 11.51 -14.04
CA LYS A 168 -19.69 12.51 -15.05
C LYS A 168 -18.99 12.26 -16.39
N ARG A 169 -17.87 11.53 -16.40
CA ARG A 169 -16.95 11.40 -17.56
C ARG A 169 -16.96 10.01 -18.20
N SER A 170 -17.34 8.98 -17.46
CA SER A 170 -17.30 7.59 -17.94
C SER A 170 -18.65 7.16 -18.50
N LEU A 171 -18.59 6.38 -19.59
CA LEU A 171 -19.74 5.70 -20.18
C LEU A 171 -20.04 4.37 -19.48
N CYS A 172 -19.14 3.87 -18.63
CA CYS A 172 -19.30 2.65 -17.84
C CYS A 172 -20.23 2.85 -16.63
N ARG A 173 -21.52 3.05 -16.89
CA ARG A 173 -22.55 3.27 -15.84
C ARG A 173 -23.55 2.12 -15.71
N GLY A 174 -23.69 1.31 -16.76
CA GLY A 174 -24.66 0.23 -16.80
C GLY A 174 -24.26 -0.95 -15.92
N ALA A 175 -25.25 -1.73 -15.50
CA ALA A 175 -25.00 -3.09 -15.02
C ALA A 175 -24.60 -3.99 -16.19
N GLY A 176 -23.86 -5.06 -15.91
CA GLY A 176 -23.47 -6.06 -16.91
C GLY A 176 -22.04 -6.53 -16.74
N THR A 177 -21.53 -7.15 -17.79
CA THR A 177 -20.18 -7.72 -17.82
C THR A 177 -19.13 -6.67 -18.18
N TYR A 178 -18.07 -6.67 -17.38
CA TYR A 178 -16.87 -5.86 -17.55
C TYR A 178 -15.64 -6.76 -17.53
N TYR A 179 -14.50 -6.22 -17.95
CA TYR A 179 -13.25 -6.96 -17.98
C TYR A 179 -12.14 -6.14 -17.32
N VAL A 180 -11.32 -6.82 -16.53
CA VAL A 180 -10.03 -6.33 -16.06
C VAL A 180 -8.99 -6.84 -17.05
N ALA A 181 -8.18 -5.95 -17.59
CA ALA A 181 -7.02 -6.33 -18.39
C ALA A 181 -5.74 -5.95 -17.65
N VAL A 182 -4.78 -6.87 -17.61
CA VAL A 182 -3.46 -6.69 -17.02
C VAL A 182 -2.40 -7.02 -18.06
N GLU A 183 -1.38 -6.17 -18.20
CA GLU A 183 -0.28 -6.37 -19.16
C GLU A 183 1.05 -5.83 -18.64
N ARG A 184 2.15 -6.46 -19.05
CA ARG A 184 3.51 -5.91 -18.89
C ARG A 184 3.74 -4.82 -19.94
N VAL A 185 4.24 -3.66 -19.53
CA VAL A 185 4.36 -2.48 -20.40
C VAL A 185 5.72 -1.78 -20.25
N LEU A 186 6.00 -0.86 -21.19
CA LEU A 186 7.14 0.07 -21.12
C LEU A 186 8.51 -0.64 -21.04
N ARG A 187 8.58 -1.81 -21.67
CA ARG A 187 9.78 -2.63 -21.82
C ARG A 187 10.52 -2.27 -23.09
N THR A 188 11.82 -2.52 -23.08
CA THR A 188 12.69 -2.37 -24.26
C THR A 188 12.89 -3.69 -25.00
N GLU A 189 12.87 -4.82 -24.27
CA GLU A 189 13.00 -6.17 -24.81
C GLU A 189 12.04 -7.14 -24.10
N SER A 190 11.66 -8.22 -24.79
CA SER A 190 10.82 -9.28 -24.21
C SER A 190 11.68 -10.25 -23.44
N VAL A 191 11.58 -10.24 -22.10
CA VAL A 191 12.22 -11.24 -21.24
C VAL A 191 11.22 -12.37 -21.01
N PRO A 192 11.55 -13.62 -21.39
CA PRO A 192 10.67 -14.76 -21.19
C PRO A 192 10.44 -15.01 -19.70
N GLY A 193 9.35 -15.69 -19.39
CA GLY A 193 8.95 -15.98 -18.02
C GLY A 193 7.76 -15.13 -17.59
N ASP A 194 6.84 -15.81 -16.91
CA ASP A 194 5.65 -15.21 -16.37
C ASP A 194 5.97 -14.58 -15.01
N TRP A 195 5.31 -13.47 -14.70
CA TRP A 195 5.34 -12.91 -13.35
C TRP A 195 4.15 -13.46 -12.58
N ASP A 196 4.34 -13.81 -11.31
CA ASP A 196 3.19 -14.15 -10.47
C ASP A 196 2.32 -12.91 -10.29
N LEU A 197 1.01 -13.11 -10.13
CA LEU A 197 0.03 -12.03 -10.06
C LEU A 197 -0.93 -12.26 -8.89
N GLU A 198 -1.11 -11.24 -8.05
CA GLU A 198 -2.19 -11.19 -7.06
C GLU A 198 -3.26 -10.20 -7.54
N LEU A 199 -4.53 -10.61 -7.52
CA LEU A 199 -5.69 -9.78 -7.88
C LEU A 199 -6.57 -9.57 -6.67
N ALA A 200 -6.90 -8.32 -6.36
CA ALA A 200 -7.75 -7.96 -5.21
C ALA A 200 -8.90 -7.03 -5.66
N PRO A 201 -9.97 -7.58 -6.26
CA PRO A 201 -11.18 -6.84 -6.56
C PRO A 201 -11.91 -6.40 -5.29
N VAL A 202 -12.39 -5.17 -5.28
CA VAL A 202 -13.11 -4.52 -4.19
C VAL A 202 -14.34 -3.81 -4.74
N ARG A 203 -15.46 -3.86 -4.00
CA ARG A 203 -16.68 -3.11 -4.28
C ARG A 203 -16.92 -2.03 -3.23
N GLU A 204 -17.14 -0.80 -3.70
CA GLU A 204 -17.60 0.33 -2.88
C GLU A 204 -19.10 0.56 -3.15
N PRO A 205 -19.95 0.54 -2.10
CA PRO A 205 -21.38 0.77 -2.26
C PRO A 205 -21.66 2.24 -2.60
N ARG A 206 -22.83 2.50 -3.21
CA ARG A 206 -23.33 3.87 -3.40
C ARG A 206 -23.58 4.59 -2.08
N LEU A 207 -23.69 5.92 -2.13
CA LEU A 207 -24.18 6.72 -1.00
C LEU A 207 -25.70 6.60 -0.81
N ARG A 208 -26.16 6.74 0.44
CA ARG A 208 -27.61 6.79 0.78
C ARG A 208 -28.27 7.99 0.14
N GLN A 209 -27.62 9.14 0.25
CA GLN A 209 -28.12 10.40 -0.26
C GLN A 209 -27.21 10.89 -1.39
N THR A 210 -27.75 10.88 -2.61
CA THR A 210 -27.08 11.46 -3.78
C THR A 210 -27.05 12.98 -3.62
N GLY A 211 -25.85 13.58 -3.57
CA GLY A 211 -25.68 15.04 -3.43
C GLY A 211 -25.26 15.53 -2.04
N SER A 212 -25.04 14.66 -1.06
CA SER A 212 -24.45 15.03 0.25
C SER A 212 -22.96 15.39 0.19
N THR A 213 -22.40 15.34 -1.01
CA THR A 213 -21.00 15.59 -1.32
C THR A 213 -20.98 16.72 -2.34
N THR A 214 -19.98 17.61 -2.30
CA THR A 214 -19.94 18.77 -3.21
C THR A 214 -19.89 18.34 -4.68
N GLY A 215 -19.39 17.12 -4.95
CA GLY A 215 -19.23 16.62 -6.31
C GLY A 215 -18.06 17.28 -7.04
N GLU A 216 -17.19 17.94 -6.27
CA GLU A 216 -16.04 18.74 -6.69
C GLU A 216 -14.82 18.36 -5.85
N ALA A 217 -13.63 18.55 -6.42
CA ALA A 217 -12.39 18.30 -5.69
C ALA A 217 -12.16 19.41 -4.65
N PRO A 218 -11.53 19.13 -3.50
CA PRO A 218 -11.14 20.18 -2.56
C PRO A 218 -10.21 21.20 -3.23
N GLU A 219 -10.50 22.49 -3.06
CA GLU A 219 -9.68 23.56 -3.63
C GLU A 219 -8.39 23.82 -2.85
N SER A 220 -8.43 23.66 -1.52
CA SER A 220 -7.29 23.88 -0.64
C SER A 220 -7.34 22.99 0.60
N TRP A 221 -6.17 22.68 1.15
CA TRP A 221 -5.98 21.93 2.38
C TRP A 221 -4.61 22.28 2.98
N ASP A 222 -4.44 22.02 4.27
CA ASP A 222 -3.18 22.28 4.98
C ASP A 222 -2.08 21.31 4.53
N SER A 223 -1.27 21.76 3.57
CA SER A 223 -0.14 21.00 3.02
C SER A 223 1.15 21.10 3.82
N ALA A 224 1.13 21.76 4.99
CA ALA A 224 2.28 21.80 5.87
C ALA A 224 2.61 20.40 6.40
N THR A 225 3.85 19.97 6.22
CA THR A 225 4.34 18.71 6.80
C THR A 225 4.65 18.94 8.28
N PRO A 226 3.98 18.26 9.21
CA PRO A 226 4.23 18.44 10.62
C PRO A 226 5.55 17.74 11.02
N SER A 227 6.23 18.24 12.06
CA SER A 227 7.52 17.68 12.51
C SER A 227 7.39 16.20 12.87
N PRO A 228 8.19 15.25 12.35
CA PRO A 228 7.99 13.82 12.62
C PRO A 228 7.88 13.46 14.11
N PRO A 229 7.16 12.38 14.49
CA PRO A 229 7.14 11.91 15.87
C PRO A 229 8.54 11.71 16.44
N GLY A 230 8.76 12.22 17.65
CA GLY A 230 9.93 11.90 18.47
C GLY A 230 9.68 10.64 19.32
N GLY A 231 10.65 10.28 20.16
CA GLY A 231 10.56 9.13 21.05
C GLY A 231 11.44 7.95 20.63
N GLY A 232 11.49 6.93 21.49
CA GLY A 232 12.24 5.70 21.24
C GLY A 232 11.59 4.85 20.15
N ALA A 233 12.42 4.26 19.29
CA ALA A 233 11.93 3.41 18.21
C ALA A 233 11.51 2.04 18.76
N VAL A 234 10.28 1.62 18.48
CA VAL A 234 9.73 0.32 18.89
C VAL A 234 10.05 -0.73 17.82
N PRO A 235 10.67 -1.88 18.16
CA PRO A 235 10.90 -2.95 17.21
C PRO A 235 9.59 -3.49 16.63
N VAL A 236 9.57 -3.68 15.32
CA VAL A 236 8.47 -4.28 14.56
C VAL A 236 9.07 -5.17 13.47
N ARG A 237 8.26 -6.06 12.91
CA ARG A 237 8.62 -6.83 11.72
C ARG A 237 7.56 -6.63 10.65
N GLY A 238 7.95 -6.11 9.51
CA GLY A 238 7.07 -5.86 8.37
C GLY A 238 6.59 -7.16 7.73
N GLY A 239 5.40 -7.09 7.15
CA GLY A 239 4.80 -8.16 6.36
C GLY A 239 5.52 -8.36 5.02
N GLY A 240 5.29 -9.52 4.41
CA GLY A 240 5.84 -9.86 3.08
C GLY A 240 4.90 -9.54 1.91
N GLY A 241 3.68 -9.08 2.18
CA GLY A 241 2.69 -8.72 1.17
C GLY A 241 1.46 -8.06 1.80
N PHE A 242 0.53 -7.56 0.98
CA PHE A 242 -0.64 -6.79 1.46
C PHE A 242 -1.50 -7.57 2.47
N GLY A 243 -1.71 -8.87 2.26
CA GLY A 243 -2.51 -9.70 3.17
C GLY A 243 -1.80 -10.08 4.47
N SER A 244 -0.53 -9.70 4.63
CA SER A 244 0.28 -9.97 5.83
C SER A 244 0.92 -8.70 6.39
N ALA A 245 0.45 -7.53 5.95
CA ALA A 245 1.01 -6.24 6.34
C ALA A 245 0.91 -6.03 7.86
N THR A 246 1.96 -5.48 8.45
CA THR A 246 2.01 -5.28 9.91
C THR A 246 1.39 -3.95 10.27
N ALA A 247 0.42 -3.97 11.19
CA ALA A 247 -0.23 -2.77 11.68
C ALA A 247 0.73 -1.84 12.43
N LEU A 248 0.72 -0.56 12.07
CA LEU A 248 1.46 0.52 12.70
C LEU A 248 0.50 1.59 13.17
N GLU A 249 0.61 1.94 14.45
CA GLU A 249 0.01 3.16 14.98
C GLU A 249 0.94 4.36 14.77
N GLN A 250 0.49 5.55 15.19
CA GLN A 250 1.35 6.71 15.25
C GLN A 250 2.54 6.44 16.18
N GLY A 251 3.76 6.69 15.70
CA GLY A 251 4.97 6.46 16.48
C GLY A 251 6.24 6.40 15.67
N VAL A 252 7.29 5.85 16.30
CA VAL A 252 8.59 5.58 15.70
C VAL A 252 8.81 4.07 15.78
N TRP A 253 9.01 3.43 14.63
CA TRP A 253 9.08 1.99 14.48
C TRP A 253 10.43 1.61 13.89
N ARG A 254 11.04 0.53 14.39
CA ARG A 254 12.33 0.01 13.92
C ARG A 254 12.16 -1.39 13.36
N ASP A 255 12.76 -1.64 12.21
CA ASP A 255 12.81 -2.95 11.57
C ASP A 255 14.19 -3.14 10.92
N ASP A 256 14.45 -4.33 10.39
CA ASP A 256 15.64 -4.64 9.60
C ASP A 256 15.22 -5.05 8.18
N VAL A 257 15.83 -4.41 7.18
CA VAL A 257 15.55 -4.66 5.78
C VAL A 257 16.81 -5.14 5.06
N ARG A 258 16.70 -6.20 4.27
CA ARG A 258 17.80 -6.71 3.42
C ARG A 258 17.71 -6.17 2.00
N PRO A 259 18.84 -6.04 1.29
CA PRO A 259 18.83 -5.74 -0.14
C PRO A 259 17.92 -6.71 -0.91
N GLY A 260 17.09 -6.17 -1.80
CA GLY A 260 16.07 -6.89 -2.57
C GLY A 260 14.75 -7.14 -1.82
N GLN A 261 14.68 -6.87 -0.51
CA GLN A 261 13.50 -7.14 0.29
C GLN A 261 12.45 -6.02 0.16
N THR A 262 11.18 -6.43 0.16
CA THR A 262 10.03 -5.54 0.26
C THR A 262 9.28 -5.81 1.56
N LEU A 263 9.01 -4.77 2.34
CA LEU A 263 8.31 -4.83 3.62
C LEU A 263 6.98 -4.07 3.51
N PHE A 264 5.93 -4.65 4.08
CA PHE A 264 4.57 -4.13 4.05
C PHE A 264 4.08 -3.81 5.46
N TYR A 265 3.56 -2.60 5.63
CA TYR A 265 2.95 -2.12 6.86
C TYR A 265 1.59 -1.51 6.55
N GLU A 266 0.67 -1.52 7.50
CA GLU A 266 -0.64 -0.88 7.37
C GLU A 266 -0.86 0.15 8.48
N VAL A 267 -1.43 1.31 8.13
CA VAL A 267 -1.72 2.41 9.03
C VAL A 267 -3.22 2.70 8.94
N PRO A 268 -3.99 2.59 10.03
CA PRO A 268 -5.41 2.96 10.01
C PRO A 268 -5.55 4.48 9.90
N VAL A 269 -6.31 4.94 8.92
CA VAL A 269 -6.58 6.38 8.70
C VAL A 269 -8.09 6.57 8.50
N GLY A 270 -8.70 7.35 9.40
CA GLY A 270 -10.11 7.72 9.38
C GLY A 270 -10.43 8.86 8.43
N TRP A 271 -11.73 9.05 8.18
CA TRP A 271 -12.24 10.26 7.51
C TRP A 271 -11.79 11.50 8.28
N GLY A 272 -11.41 12.57 7.57
CA GLY A 272 -10.86 13.79 8.16
C GLY A 272 -9.39 13.70 8.58
N GLN A 273 -8.79 12.51 8.58
CA GLN A 273 -7.41 12.31 9.03
C GLN A 273 -6.39 12.31 7.88
N GLN A 274 -5.14 12.63 8.19
CA GLN A 274 -4.00 12.67 7.28
C GLN A 274 -2.90 11.75 7.78
N VAL A 275 -2.26 11.00 6.88
CA VAL A 275 -1.07 10.18 7.20
C VAL A 275 0.19 10.85 6.69
N TYR A 276 1.22 10.84 7.52
CA TYR A 276 2.58 11.25 7.17
C TYR A 276 3.54 10.11 7.53
N ALA A 277 4.45 9.79 6.63
CA ALA A 277 5.48 8.81 6.91
C ALA A 277 6.86 9.25 6.40
N THR A 278 7.87 8.96 7.21
CA THR A 278 9.28 9.12 6.87
C THR A 278 9.97 7.79 7.06
N ALA A 279 10.79 7.38 6.08
CA ALA A 279 11.71 6.27 6.21
C ALA A 279 13.13 6.80 6.45
N GLU A 280 13.85 6.17 7.35
CA GLU A 280 15.27 6.37 7.60
C GLU A 280 15.99 5.03 7.47
N ILE A 281 17.11 5.03 6.76
CA ILE A 281 17.98 3.87 6.63
C ILE A 281 19.30 4.18 7.33
N SER A 282 19.76 3.24 8.14
CA SER A 282 20.99 3.35 8.92
C SER A 282 22.24 3.19 8.04
N SER A 283 23.39 3.61 8.57
CA SER A 283 24.68 3.14 8.03
C SER A 283 24.82 1.63 8.28
N PRO A 284 25.60 0.89 7.46
CA PRO A 284 25.88 -0.51 7.73
C PRO A 284 26.66 -0.66 9.04
N GLU A 285 26.54 -1.80 9.73
CA GLU A 285 27.33 -2.04 10.93
C GLU A 285 28.83 -2.10 10.62
N ALA A 286 29.64 -1.42 11.44
CA ALA A 286 31.09 -1.42 11.29
C ALA A 286 31.65 -2.83 11.49
N GLY A 287 32.31 -3.39 10.46
CA GLY A 287 32.89 -4.73 10.49
C GLY A 287 32.12 -5.80 9.71
N ALA A 288 30.95 -5.47 9.14
CA ALA A 288 30.20 -6.35 8.25
C ALA A 288 30.80 -6.37 6.83
N GLY A 289 32.10 -6.64 6.68
CA GLY A 289 32.78 -6.99 5.41
C GLY A 289 32.69 -6.01 4.23
N GLY A 290 31.94 -4.91 4.36
CA GLY A 290 31.66 -3.96 3.28
C GLY A 290 32.89 -3.12 2.99
N VAL A 291 33.32 -3.16 1.72
CA VAL A 291 34.22 -2.15 1.17
C VAL A 291 33.60 -0.79 1.49
N SER A 292 34.38 0.18 1.96
CA SER A 292 33.96 1.58 2.01
C SER A 292 33.79 2.08 0.56
N GLY A 293 32.72 1.62 -0.10
CA GLY A 293 32.39 1.94 -1.46
C GLY A 293 32.09 3.41 -1.55
N LYS A 294 32.76 4.11 -2.48
CA LYS A 294 32.42 5.49 -2.84
C LYS A 294 31.16 5.58 -3.71
N GLY A 295 30.43 4.47 -3.86
CA GLY A 295 29.27 4.36 -4.73
C GLY A 295 28.04 5.12 -4.22
N LEU A 296 27.12 5.32 -5.15
CA LEU A 296 25.79 5.87 -4.91
C LEU A 296 24.80 4.95 -5.60
N VAL A 297 23.85 4.41 -4.84
CA VAL A 297 22.73 3.66 -5.38
C VAL A 297 21.54 4.63 -5.48
N PRO A 298 21.21 5.15 -6.68
CA PRO A 298 20.05 6.00 -6.86
C PRO A 298 18.78 5.20 -6.64
N GLY A 299 17.83 5.80 -5.92
CA GLY A 299 16.58 5.12 -5.56
C GLY A 299 16.77 3.79 -4.85
N ALA A 300 17.79 3.74 -3.98
CA ALA A 300 18.09 2.62 -3.11
C ALA A 300 16.88 2.20 -2.27
N VAL A 301 16.13 3.18 -1.75
CA VAL A 301 14.90 2.90 -1.00
C VAL A 301 13.73 3.55 -1.70
N ASN A 302 12.68 2.75 -1.95
CA ASN A 302 11.37 3.26 -2.35
C ASN A 302 10.42 3.12 -1.17
N LEU A 303 9.84 4.24 -0.74
CA LEU A 303 8.73 4.26 0.21
C LEU A 303 7.49 4.70 -0.56
N ALA A 304 6.51 3.81 -0.67
CA ALA A 304 5.26 4.06 -1.36
C ALA A 304 4.08 4.00 -0.39
N LEU A 305 3.10 4.89 -0.59
CA LEU A 305 1.82 4.90 0.11
C LEU A 305 0.72 4.41 -0.82
N TYR A 306 0.07 3.32 -0.45
CA TYR A 306 -1.13 2.81 -1.13
C TYR A 306 -2.35 3.03 -0.25
N ASN A 307 -3.49 3.30 -0.89
CA ASN A 307 -4.77 3.45 -0.21
C ASN A 307 -5.42 2.07 0.08
N PRO A 308 -6.59 2.01 0.77
CA PRO A 308 -7.26 0.75 1.14
C PRO A 308 -7.60 -0.19 -0.03
N VAL A 309 -7.74 0.33 -1.25
CA VAL A 309 -7.99 -0.47 -2.46
C VAL A 309 -6.71 -0.70 -3.27
N ARG A 310 -5.55 -0.51 -2.63
CA ARG A 310 -4.19 -0.68 -3.15
C ARG A 310 -3.88 0.18 -4.39
N GLY A 311 -4.55 1.31 -4.54
CA GLY A 311 -4.16 2.35 -5.50
C GLY A 311 -3.03 3.21 -4.94
N LEU A 312 -2.01 3.50 -5.76
CA LEU A 312 -0.89 4.36 -5.35
C LEU A 312 -1.40 5.78 -5.05
N VAL A 313 -1.06 6.30 -3.87
CA VAL A 313 -1.29 7.69 -3.50
C VAL A 313 -0.08 8.52 -3.92
N ASP A 314 1.08 8.18 -3.39
CA ASP A 314 2.35 8.81 -3.72
C ASP A 314 3.52 7.92 -3.29
N ASP A 315 4.71 8.24 -3.78
CA ASP A 315 5.94 7.57 -3.37
C ASP A 315 7.12 8.53 -3.29
N THR A 316 8.17 8.09 -2.62
CA THR A 316 9.44 8.80 -2.57
C THR A 316 10.59 7.82 -2.73
N SER A 317 11.69 8.32 -3.29
CA SER A 317 12.87 7.53 -3.60
C SER A 317 14.10 8.16 -2.95
N ILE A 318 14.81 7.37 -2.15
CA ILE A 318 15.97 7.79 -1.36
C ILE A 318 17.21 7.14 -1.96
N SER A 319 18.18 7.95 -2.36
CA SER A 319 19.49 7.45 -2.79
C SER A 319 20.37 7.13 -1.58
N TYR A 320 21.14 6.05 -1.66
CA TYR A 320 21.99 5.57 -0.56
C TYR A 320 23.46 5.54 -0.97
N SER A 321 24.33 5.97 -0.06
CA SER A 321 25.78 6.05 -0.29
C SER A 321 26.57 5.50 0.91
N GLY A 322 26.06 4.44 1.56
CA GLY A 322 26.70 3.81 2.73
C GLY A 322 26.62 4.61 4.04
N SER A 323 25.77 5.64 4.10
CA SER A 323 25.59 6.45 5.31
C SER A 323 24.11 6.72 5.54
N GLN A 324 23.74 7.06 6.77
CA GLN A 324 22.35 7.30 7.15
C GLN A 324 21.65 8.29 6.21
N ARG A 325 20.46 7.92 5.73
CA ARG A 325 19.62 8.74 4.85
C ARG A 325 18.17 8.67 5.28
N SER A 326 17.41 9.71 4.98
CA SER A 326 15.99 9.75 5.23
C SER A 326 15.23 10.37 4.06
N GLY A 327 13.96 10.01 3.95
CA GLY A 327 13.03 10.58 2.98
C GLY A 327 11.61 10.50 3.50
N ALA A 328 10.88 11.61 3.34
CA ALA A 328 9.47 11.70 3.72
C ALA A 328 8.60 11.60 2.47
N LEU A 329 7.42 11.01 2.63
CA LEU A 329 6.37 11.13 1.64
C LEU A 329 5.93 12.59 1.54
N PRO A 330 5.59 13.08 0.34
CA PRO A 330 4.92 14.36 0.20
C PRO A 330 3.62 14.39 1.04
N ALA A 331 3.30 15.56 1.60
CA ALA A 331 2.04 15.73 2.32
C ALA A 331 0.85 15.37 1.42
N VAL A 332 -0.16 14.72 2.01
CA VAL A 332 -1.41 14.31 1.36
C VAL A 332 -2.60 14.96 2.06
N PRO A 333 -3.71 15.23 1.36
CA PRO A 333 -4.89 15.85 1.99
C PRO A 333 -5.53 14.93 3.02
N PRO A 334 -6.39 15.49 3.91
CA PRO A 334 -7.28 14.69 4.74
C PRO A 334 -8.08 13.70 3.91
N VAL A 335 -8.29 12.51 4.45
CA VAL A 335 -9.15 11.50 3.86
C VAL A 335 -10.56 12.07 3.74
N GLY A 336 -11.07 12.13 2.51
CA GLY A 336 -12.36 12.73 2.22
C GLY A 336 -12.95 12.16 0.94
N TYR A 337 -14.26 11.87 0.96
CA TYR A 337 -14.92 11.24 -0.19
C TYR A 337 -14.77 12.06 -1.48
N ASP A 338 -14.86 13.39 -1.36
CA ASP A 338 -14.76 14.36 -2.47
C ASP A 338 -13.39 14.40 -3.14
N ASN A 339 -12.34 13.89 -2.48
CA ASN A 339 -11.01 13.77 -3.08
C ASN A 339 -11.05 12.99 -4.41
N ARG A 340 -12.01 12.08 -4.59
CA ARG A 340 -12.21 11.30 -5.82
C ARG A 340 -12.35 12.15 -7.09
N TYR A 341 -12.78 13.40 -6.97
CA TYR A 341 -12.99 14.30 -8.11
C TYR A 341 -11.70 15.05 -8.50
N ALA A 342 -10.64 14.95 -7.71
CA ALA A 342 -9.36 15.58 -8.00
C ALA A 342 -8.65 14.91 -9.19
N VAL A 343 -7.97 15.72 -10.00
CA VAL A 343 -7.16 15.25 -11.12
C VAL A 343 -5.84 14.64 -10.63
N SER A 344 -5.29 15.18 -9.54
CA SER A 344 -4.04 14.68 -8.95
C SER A 344 -4.25 13.30 -8.33
N GLY A 345 -3.40 12.33 -8.71
CA GLY A 345 -3.38 10.99 -8.11
C GLY A 345 -3.18 11.04 -6.59
N ARG A 346 -2.23 11.86 -6.13
CA ARG A 346 -1.97 12.11 -4.70
C ARG A 346 -3.21 12.57 -3.92
N VAL A 347 -3.96 13.51 -4.48
CA VAL A 347 -5.16 14.02 -3.82
C VAL A 347 -6.27 12.98 -3.90
N SER A 348 -6.56 12.50 -5.11
CA SER A 348 -7.64 11.55 -5.31
C SER A 348 -7.42 10.21 -4.63
N GLY A 349 -6.18 9.79 -4.40
CA GLY A 349 -5.84 8.57 -3.68
C GLY A 349 -6.35 8.56 -2.25
N MET A 350 -6.50 9.73 -1.62
CA MET A 350 -6.99 9.92 -0.25
C MET A 350 -8.52 9.91 -0.15
N ARG A 351 -9.22 9.14 -0.99
CA ARG A 351 -10.69 9.13 -1.07
C ARG A 351 -11.39 8.10 -0.17
N PHE A 352 -10.62 7.33 0.59
CA PHE A 352 -11.09 6.19 1.37
C PHE A 352 -10.56 6.27 2.80
N ALA A 353 -11.40 6.09 3.81
CA ALA A 353 -10.92 5.69 5.13
C ALA A 353 -10.56 4.19 5.10
N GLY A 354 -9.74 3.75 6.05
CA GLY A 354 -9.34 2.34 6.19
C GLY A 354 -7.83 2.18 6.35
N ALA A 355 -7.33 1.00 5.99
CA ALA A 355 -5.90 0.66 6.05
C ALA A 355 -5.14 1.28 4.86
N TYR A 356 -4.25 2.23 5.14
CA TYR A 356 -3.27 2.71 4.16
C TYR A 356 -1.98 1.91 4.30
N PHE A 357 -1.39 1.48 3.19
CA PHE A 357 -0.22 0.63 3.21
C PHE A 357 1.05 1.46 2.97
N LEU A 358 2.02 1.33 3.87
CA LEU A 358 3.39 1.78 3.65
C LEU A 358 4.19 0.60 3.14
N VAL A 359 4.69 0.70 1.91
CA VAL A 359 5.49 -0.34 1.26
C VAL A 359 6.90 0.18 1.09
N VAL A 360 7.86 -0.51 1.71
CA VAL A 360 9.28 -0.15 1.67
C VAL A 360 10.03 -1.21 0.88
N HIS A 361 10.73 -0.82 -0.18
CA HIS A 361 11.62 -1.70 -0.92
C HIS A 361 13.06 -1.18 -0.83
N LEU A 362 13.99 -2.06 -0.42
CA LEU A 362 15.43 -1.81 -0.52
C LEU A 362 15.97 -2.48 -1.78
N ALA A 363 16.54 -1.70 -2.70
CA ALA A 363 17.05 -2.19 -3.97
C ALA A 363 18.18 -3.22 -3.77
N ALA A 364 18.16 -4.31 -4.56
CA ALA A 364 19.17 -5.37 -4.50
C ALA A 364 20.60 -4.85 -4.72
N ARG A 365 20.77 -3.81 -5.55
CA ARG A 365 22.07 -3.14 -5.79
C ARG A 365 22.72 -2.57 -4.53
N VAL A 366 21.95 -2.31 -3.47
CA VAL A 366 22.55 -1.93 -2.17
C VAL A 366 23.42 -3.07 -1.63
N GLY A 367 23.03 -4.33 -1.84
CA GLY A 367 23.82 -5.50 -1.48
C GLY A 367 25.09 -5.62 -2.32
N GLU A 368 24.99 -5.35 -3.61
CA GLU A 368 26.13 -5.35 -4.55
C GLU A 368 27.21 -4.32 -4.16
N GLU A 369 26.81 -3.12 -3.72
CA GLU A 369 27.74 -2.02 -3.42
C GLU A 369 28.18 -1.97 -1.94
N PHE A 370 27.29 -2.31 -1.01
CA PHE A 370 27.49 -2.11 0.44
C PHE A 370 27.38 -3.40 1.28
N GLY A 371 27.13 -4.55 0.65
CA GLY A 371 27.01 -5.86 1.28
C GLY A 371 25.58 -6.30 1.57
N ASP A 372 25.35 -7.61 1.59
CA ASP A 372 24.01 -8.24 1.72
C ASP A 372 23.44 -8.26 3.15
N GLY A 373 24.12 -7.63 4.10
CA GLY A 373 23.70 -7.55 5.49
C GLY A 373 22.38 -6.79 5.66
N PRO A 374 21.60 -7.07 6.72
CA PRO A 374 20.44 -6.26 7.04
C PRO A 374 20.86 -4.81 7.36
N LEU A 375 20.06 -3.85 6.91
CA LEU A 375 20.16 -2.45 7.27
C LEU A 375 19.00 -2.08 8.20
N GLY A 376 19.30 -1.34 9.27
CA GLY A 376 18.27 -0.83 10.17
C GLY A 376 17.37 0.19 9.46
N LEU A 377 16.09 -0.12 9.36
CA LEU A 377 15.00 0.73 8.87
C LEU A 377 14.30 1.38 10.08
N THR A 378 14.10 2.69 10.04
CA THR A 378 13.22 3.39 10.98
C THR A 378 12.08 4.06 10.23
N LEU A 379 10.84 3.75 10.60
CA LEU A 379 9.64 4.38 10.09
C LEU A 379 9.06 5.32 11.14
N ARG A 380 8.88 6.59 10.78
CA ARG A 380 8.16 7.55 11.61
C ARG A 380 6.79 7.76 11.00
N VAL A 381 5.74 7.37 11.72
CA VAL A 381 4.36 7.43 11.24
C VAL A 381 3.57 8.40 12.09
N ARG A 382 2.88 9.35 11.46
CA ARG A 382 1.95 10.25 12.12
C ARG A 382 0.61 10.22 11.44
N VAL A 383 -0.45 10.18 12.25
CA VAL A 383 -1.82 10.42 11.81
C VAL A 383 -2.32 11.72 12.45
N LYS A 384 -2.68 12.71 11.64
CA LYS A 384 -3.15 14.04 12.09
C LYS A 384 -4.63 14.20 11.78
N GLY A 385 -5.37 14.85 12.67
CA GLY A 385 -6.80 15.13 12.50
C GLY A 385 -7.66 14.20 13.35
N GLU A 386 -8.85 14.68 13.70
CA GLU A 386 -9.83 13.89 14.44
C GLU A 386 -10.63 13.02 13.45
N PRO A 387 -11.00 11.79 13.83
CA PRO A 387 -11.89 10.97 13.02
C PRO A 387 -13.25 11.64 12.81
N GLU A 388 -13.66 11.74 11.55
CA GLU A 388 -14.97 12.27 11.15
C GLU A 388 -15.93 11.15 10.73
N GLY A 389 -17.21 11.51 10.61
CA GLY A 389 -18.22 10.62 10.04
C GLY A 389 -17.96 10.36 8.55
N GLY A 390 -18.14 9.11 8.12
CA GLY A 390 -18.03 8.74 6.71
C GLY A 390 -19.16 9.30 5.84
N PRO A 391 -19.08 9.11 4.51
CA PRO A 391 -19.98 9.73 3.53
C PRO A 391 -21.41 9.17 3.51
N GLY A 392 -21.74 8.23 4.41
CA GLY A 392 -23.07 7.64 4.52
C GLY A 392 -23.40 6.64 3.40
N TYR A 393 -22.63 5.56 3.29
CA TYR A 393 -22.88 4.47 2.33
C TYR A 393 -24.23 3.76 2.50
N ALA A 394 -24.89 3.40 1.41
CA ALA A 394 -26.18 2.68 1.36
C ALA A 394 -26.04 1.15 1.37
N GLY A 395 -24.99 0.64 1.99
CA GLY A 395 -24.65 -0.78 2.03
C GLY A 395 -23.25 -0.99 2.57
N GLU A 396 -22.79 -2.23 2.51
CA GLU A 396 -21.44 -2.62 2.90
C GLU A 396 -20.51 -2.71 1.69
N SER A 397 -19.23 -2.49 1.93
CA SER A 397 -18.18 -2.80 0.96
C SER A 397 -17.98 -4.30 0.84
N GLU A 398 -17.37 -4.72 -0.27
CA GLU A 398 -16.81 -6.06 -0.38
C GLU A 398 -15.30 -5.91 -0.60
N PRO A 399 -14.43 -6.34 0.33
CA PRO A 399 -14.76 -7.01 1.60
C PRO A 399 -15.45 -6.07 2.61
N ALA A 400 -16.18 -6.66 3.56
CA ALA A 400 -16.91 -5.92 4.58
C ALA A 400 -15.95 -5.06 5.44
N GLY A 401 -16.40 -3.86 5.81
CA GLY A 401 -15.64 -2.97 6.69
C GLY A 401 -14.45 -2.24 6.07
N LEU A 402 -14.10 -2.48 4.79
CA LEU A 402 -12.89 -1.93 4.17
C LEU A 402 -12.75 -0.40 4.29
N PHE A 403 -13.87 0.34 4.20
CA PHE A 403 -13.89 1.81 4.26
C PHE A 403 -14.16 2.40 5.65
N GLN A 404 -13.89 1.63 6.70
CA GLN A 404 -14.04 2.03 8.10
C GLN A 404 -12.64 2.06 8.74
N ALA A 405 -12.34 3.10 9.51
CA ALA A 405 -11.10 3.13 10.29
C ALA A 405 -11.30 2.43 11.64
N GLY A 406 -10.41 1.51 11.99
CA GLY A 406 -10.38 0.86 13.31
C GLY A 406 -10.81 -0.60 13.36
N LEU A 407 -11.18 -1.22 12.24
CA LEU A 407 -11.36 -2.68 12.15
C LEU A 407 -10.19 -3.25 11.36
N GLY A 408 -9.16 -3.72 12.06
CA GLY A 408 -8.11 -4.54 11.45
C GLY A 408 -8.77 -5.72 10.74
N SER A 409 -8.46 -5.92 9.46
CA SER A 409 -8.89 -7.11 8.71
C SER A 409 -8.10 -8.32 9.20
N SER A 410 -8.39 -8.79 10.40
CA SER A 410 -8.07 -10.14 10.84
C SER A 410 -9.27 -11.03 10.54
N SER A 411 -9.41 -11.45 9.28
CA SER A 411 -10.24 -12.62 8.97
C SER A 411 -9.41 -13.86 9.32
N GLY A 412 -9.54 -14.29 10.57
CA GLY A 412 -9.00 -15.54 11.07
C GLY A 412 -10.05 -16.18 11.96
N ASP A 413 -10.82 -17.10 11.40
CA ASP A 413 -11.73 -17.97 12.14
C ASP A 413 -10.96 -18.74 13.21
N GLY A 414 -11.15 -18.37 14.47
CA GLY A 414 -10.68 -19.08 15.64
C GLY A 414 -11.89 -19.57 16.43
N ALA A 415 -12.21 -20.84 16.24
CA ALA A 415 -13.27 -21.56 16.94
C ALA A 415 -13.20 -21.36 18.46
N ALA A 416 -14.31 -20.95 19.07
CA ALA A 416 -14.51 -21.08 20.50
C ALA A 416 -14.78 -22.56 20.83
N PRO A 417 -14.08 -23.19 21.79
CA PRO A 417 -14.63 -24.37 22.43
C PRO A 417 -15.70 -23.89 23.41
N GLY A 418 -16.90 -24.46 23.27
CA GLY A 418 -17.90 -24.39 24.32
C GLY A 418 -17.47 -25.22 25.52
N ASP A 419 -17.91 -24.79 26.70
CA ASP A 419 -18.25 -25.72 27.77
C ASP A 419 -19.37 -25.10 28.61
N GLU A 420 -20.47 -25.83 28.69
CA GLU A 420 -21.59 -25.60 29.58
C GLU A 420 -21.28 -26.24 30.94
N SER A 421 -21.47 -25.53 32.06
CA SER A 421 -22.05 -26.12 33.29
C SER A 421 -22.32 -25.08 34.39
N GLY A 422 -23.58 -24.99 34.84
CA GLY A 422 -23.92 -25.07 36.27
C GLY A 422 -23.93 -23.80 37.15
N GLY A 423 -25.12 -23.20 37.31
CA GLY A 423 -25.83 -23.05 38.60
C GLY A 423 -25.23 -22.31 39.84
N VAL A 424 -25.86 -21.16 40.15
CA VAL A 424 -26.34 -20.66 41.47
C VAL A 424 -25.36 -20.23 42.59
N SER A 425 -25.45 -18.91 42.88
CA SER A 425 -25.40 -18.17 44.16
C SER A 425 -24.22 -18.27 45.13
N GLY A 426 -23.59 -17.12 45.39
CA GLY A 426 -22.77 -16.86 46.57
C GLY A 426 -22.12 -15.48 46.57
N SER A 427 -22.68 -14.54 47.35
CA SER A 427 -22.12 -13.21 47.62
C SER A 427 -20.80 -13.27 48.40
N GLY A 428 -19.78 -12.50 47.99
CA GLY A 428 -18.60 -12.26 48.84
C GLY A 428 -17.38 -11.66 48.14
N HIS A 429 -17.29 -10.32 48.19
CA HIS A 429 -16.08 -9.50 48.33
C HIS A 429 -14.81 -9.81 47.49
N GLY A 430 -14.54 -8.90 46.54
CA GLY A 430 -13.25 -8.20 46.50
C GLY A 430 -12.24 -8.62 45.42
N SER A 431 -12.29 -7.96 44.26
CA SER A 431 -11.16 -7.13 43.77
C SER A 431 -11.51 -6.43 42.46
N VAL A 432 -11.58 -5.11 42.61
CA VAL A 432 -11.73 -4.05 41.64
C VAL A 432 -10.68 -4.12 40.52
N GLY A 433 -11.10 -3.87 39.27
CA GLY A 433 -10.21 -3.70 38.12
C GLY A 433 -10.89 -3.18 36.84
N MET A 434 -11.80 -2.21 37.00
CA MET A 434 -12.45 -1.30 36.03
C MET A 434 -12.31 -1.57 34.51
N LYS A 435 -13.43 -2.03 33.93
CA LYS A 435 -13.94 -1.53 32.65
C LYS A 435 -14.86 -0.33 32.91
N VAL A 436 -14.95 0.54 31.90
CA VAL A 436 -15.95 1.61 31.68
C VAL A 436 -15.61 2.98 32.28
N ALA A 437 -14.87 3.76 31.48
CA ALA A 437 -14.95 5.22 31.49
C ALA A 437 -15.50 5.67 30.12
N ALA A 438 -16.82 5.66 29.99
CA ALA A 438 -17.54 6.40 28.96
C ALA A 438 -18.85 6.90 29.57
N PHE A 439 -19.13 8.18 29.38
CA PHE A 439 -20.30 8.96 29.84
C PHE A 439 -20.35 9.39 31.31
N GLY A 440 -19.81 10.58 31.58
CA GLY A 440 -20.00 11.28 32.86
C GLY A 440 -19.48 12.73 32.88
N GLY A 441 -19.60 13.47 31.76
CA GLY A 441 -18.97 14.78 31.59
C GLY A 441 -19.87 16.01 31.71
N ILE A 442 -21.18 15.86 31.92
CA ILE A 442 -22.13 16.99 32.05
C ILE A 442 -23.06 16.71 33.23
N GLY A 443 -22.58 16.96 34.45
CA GLY A 443 -23.39 16.77 35.66
C GLY A 443 -22.75 17.30 36.94
N ALA A 444 -21.42 17.34 37.00
CA ALA A 444 -20.70 17.88 38.16
C ALA A 444 -20.74 19.42 38.24
N GLY A 445 -20.84 20.13 37.11
CA GLY A 445 -20.89 21.61 37.09
C GLY A 445 -22.17 22.21 37.66
N THR A 446 -23.32 21.54 37.47
CA THR A 446 -24.63 22.03 37.91
C THR A 446 -24.83 21.89 39.41
N LEU A 447 -24.24 20.87 40.05
CA LEU A 447 -24.30 20.68 41.50
C LEU A 447 -23.49 21.74 42.26
N VAL A 448 -22.33 22.14 41.73
CA VAL A 448 -21.52 23.22 42.34
C VAL A 448 -22.25 24.55 42.28
N LEU A 449 -22.89 24.88 41.15
CA LEU A 449 -23.71 26.10 41.03
C LEU A 449 -24.96 26.06 41.92
N GLY A 450 -25.58 24.88 42.09
CA GLY A 450 -26.70 24.70 43.02
C GLY A 450 -26.31 24.97 44.47
N VAL A 451 -25.19 24.40 44.93
CA VAL A 451 -24.67 24.62 46.29
C VAL A 451 -24.28 26.08 46.52
N LEU A 452 -23.62 26.73 45.54
CA LEU A 452 -23.28 28.15 45.61
C LEU A 452 -24.53 29.04 45.66
N GLY A 453 -25.56 28.74 44.87
CA GLY A 453 -26.83 29.46 44.89
C GLY A 453 -27.53 29.38 46.25
N VAL A 454 -27.58 28.19 46.86
CA VAL A 454 -28.13 27.99 48.20
C VAL A 454 -27.33 28.74 49.26
N TRP A 455 -25.99 28.73 49.17
CA TRP A 455 -25.14 29.41 50.13
C TRP A 455 -25.30 30.94 50.10
N VAL A 456 -25.47 31.54 48.92
CA VAL A 456 -25.73 32.98 48.77
C VAL A 456 -27.09 33.39 49.34
N VAL A 457 -28.13 32.56 49.15
CA VAL A 457 -29.48 32.83 49.67
C VAL A 457 -29.52 32.69 51.21
N VAL A 458 -28.83 31.70 51.76
CA VAL A 458 -28.73 31.51 53.22
C VAL A 458 -27.86 32.61 53.85
N GLY A 459 -26.79 33.05 53.19
CA GLY A 459 -25.96 34.17 53.64
C GLY A 459 -26.73 35.49 53.68
N ARG A 460 -27.55 35.79 52.67
CA ARG A 460 -28.37 37.02 52.64
C ARG A 460 -29.53 37.01 53.65
N ARG A 461 -30.04 35.85 54.04
CA ARG A 461 -31.10 35.73 55.07
C ARG A 461 -30.60 35.84 56.51
N ARG A 462 -29.29 35.67 56.76
CA ARG A 462 -28.69 35.91 58.10
C ARG A 462 -28.16 37.34 58.29
N ALA A 463 -28.07 38.14 57.23
CA ALA A 463 -27.70 39.56 57.29
C ALA A 463 -28.91 40.53 57.31
N ALA A 464 -30.14 40.01 57.26
CA ALA A 464 -31.39 40.79 57.32
C ALA A 464 -32.25 40.44 58.56
N GLY A 465 -31.63 39.81 59.55
CA GLY A 465 -32.24 39.40 60.82
C GLY A 465 -31.25 39.55 61.98
N VAL A 466 -30.52 40.67 62.01
CA VAL A 466 -29.90 41.32 63.18
C VAL A 466 -29.93 42.82 62.91
#